data_AF-A0A2R6RED6-F1
#
_entry.id   AF-A0A2R6RED6-F1
#
_cell.length_a   1.000
_cell.length_b   1.000
_cell.length_c   1.000
_cell.angle_alpha   90.00
_cell.angle_beta   90.00
_cell.angle_gamma   90.00
#
_symmetry.space_group_name_H-M   'P 1'
#
loop_
_entity.id
_entity.type
_entity.pdbx_description
1 polymer ?
#
loop_
_entity_poly.entity_id
_entity_poly.type
_entity_poly.pdbx_seq_one_letter_code
_entity_poly.pdbx_strand_id
1 'polypeptide(L)'
;MPPTYFPLRWESTGDQWWYASPIDWAAANGHYELVRELLHLDTNLLIKLTSLRRIRRLEIVWDDEAQFNDVGKCRSLVAQKLLLDCETDRGHNSLIRAGYGGWLLYTAASAGDVGFVRELLERDPILVFGEGEYGVSDILYAAARSKNSEVFRVLLDFAVSRKGFCVGGGEIERRKEENFSVFRWEMMNRAVHAAARGGNVEILREILGDSADVLVYRDAQGSTVLHTASGRGQVEVRLIFYEIHFHQF
;
A
#
# COMPACT_ATOMS: atom_id res chain seq x y z
N MET A 1 -13.29 -19.40 22.97
CA MET A 1 -11.81 -19.39 23.03
C MET A 1 -11.28 -19.55 21.62
N PRO A 2 -10.30 -18.75 21.18
CA PRO A 2 -9.67 -18.97 19.89
C PRO A 2 -8.89 -20.31 19.93
N PRO A 3 -8.77 -21.03 18.80
CA PRO A 3 -8.13 -22.33 18.80
C PRO A 3 -6.62 -22.22 19.09
N THR A 4 -6.12 -23.10 19.97
CA THR A 4 -4.76 -23.11 20.54
C THR A 4 -3.72 -23.88 19.72
N TYR A 5 -4.08 -24.53 18.62
CA TYR A 5 -3.14 -25.29 17.80
C TYR A 5 -3.38 -25.08 16.31
N PHE A 6 -2.37 -24.50 15.66
CA PHE A 6 -2.29 -24.32 14.22
C PHE A 6 -1.87 -25.63 13.53
N PRO A 7 -2.69 -26.21 12.63
CA PRO A 7 -2.25 -27.33 11.84
C PRO A 7 -1.30 -26.80 10.74
N LEU A 8 0.00 -26.78 11.03
CA LEU A 8 1.06 -26.65 10.04
C LEU A 8 1.05 -27.88 9.13
N ARG A 9 0.18 -27.90 8.11
CA ARG A 9 0.33 -28.83 6.99
C ARG A 9 1.11 -28.14 5.88
N TRP A 10 2.26 -28.74 5.60
CA TRP A 10 3.38 -28.26 4.82
C TRP A 10 3.12 -28.27 3.31
N GLU A 11 3.99 -27.54 2.60
CA GLU A 11 4.24 -27.66 1.16
C GLU A 11 4.18 -29.12 0.70
N SER A 12 3.20 -29.44 -0.16
CA SER A 12 3.38 -30.47 -1.18
C SER A 12 3.15 -29.86 -2.54
N THR A 13 4.22 -29.85 -3.33
CA THR A 13 4.23 -29.74 -4.78
C THR A 13 3.09 -30.54 -5.42
N GLY A 14 2.06 -29.86 -5.92
CA GLY A 14 0.95 -30.46 -6.68
C GLY A 14 -0.44 -30.21 -6.07
N ASP A 15 -1.25 -29.46 -6.82
CA ASP A 15 -2.72 -29.34 -6.76
C ASP A 15 -3.43 -28.89 -5.45
N GLN A 16 -2.73 -28.24 -4.51
CA GLN A 16 -3.36 -27.48 -3.41
C GLN A 16 -2.92 -26.00 -3.50
N TRP A 17 -3.89 -25.08 -3.69
CA TRP A 17 -3.67 -23.75 -4.28
C TRP A 17 -3.21 -22.61 -3.35
N TRP A 18 -2.63 -22.85 -2.17
CA TRP A 18 -2.25 -21.74 -1.29
C TRP A 18 -0.82 -21.80 -0.73
N TYR A 19 -0.05 -20.79 -1.13
CA TYR A 19 1.35 -20.50 -0.79
C TYR A 19 1.49 -19.70 0.51
N ALA A 20 0.78 -20.01 1.61
CA ALA A 20 1.00 -19.32 2.89
C ALA A 20 2.14 -20.00 3.68
N SER A 21 3.24 -19.29 3.94
CA SER A 21 4.34 -19.85 4.76
C SER A 21 4.06 -19.61 6.24
N PRO A 22 4.72 -20.40 7.12
CA PRO A 22 4.63 -20.18 8.55
C PRO A 22 4.95 -18.74 8.97
N ILE A 23 5.89 -18.08 8.29
CA ILE A 23 6.25 -16.68 8.58
C ILE A 23 5.12 -15.69 8.21
N ASP A 24 4.35 -15.95 7.14
CA ASP A 24 3.21 -15.08 6.80
C ASP A 24 2.11 -15.18 7.84
N TRP A 25 1.85 -16.41 8.31
CA TRP A 25 0.86 -16.71 9.33
C TRP A 25 1.25 -16.07 10.66
N ALA A 26 2.51 -16.21 11.07
CA ALA A 26 3.04 -15.56 12.26
C ALA A 26 2.90 -14.03 12.18
N ALA A 27 3.23 -13.44 11.03
CA ALA A 27 3.11 -12.00 10.82
C ALA A 27 1.64 -11.53 10.82
N ALA A 28 0.73 -12.29 10.23
CA ALA A 28 -0.71 -11.97 10.20
C ALA A 28 -1.36 -11.97 11.58
N ASN A 29 -0.83 -12.75 12.53
CA ASN A 29 -1.30 -12.80 13.91
C ASN A 29 -0.48 -11.90 14.85
N GLY A 30 0.50 -11.16 14.34
CA GLY A 30 1.31 -10.24 15.13
C GLY A 30 2.34 -10.93 16.03
N HIS A 31 2.64 -12.22 15.78
CA HIS A 31 3.60 -13.01 16.55
C HIS A 31 5.05 -12.65 16.18
N TYR A 32 5.47 -11.45 16.58
CA TYR A 32 6.79 -10.91 16.30
C TYR A 32 7.93 -11.84 16.72
N GLU A 33 7.88 -12.40 17.94
CA GLU A 33 8.94 -13.29 18.44
C GLU A 33 9.11 -14.51 17.53
N LEU A 34 8.01 -15.10 17.06
CA LEU A 34 8.06 -16.24 16.15
C LEU A 34 8.62 -15.83 14.78
N VAL A 35 8.24 -14.66 14.26
CA VAL A 35 8.81 -14.13 13.02
C VAL A 35 10.32 -13.93 13.17
N ARG A 36 10.76 -13.37 14.30
CA ARG A 36 12.17 -13.16 14.60
C ARG A 36 12.93 -14.49 14.66
N GLU A 37 12.44 -15.49 15.39
CA GLU A 37 13.05 -16.83 15.45
C GLU A 37 13.11 -17.50 14.07
N LEU A 38 12.04 -17.40 13.27
CA LEU A 38 12.03 -17.94 11.91
C LEU A 38 13.07 -17.27 11.01
N LEU A 39 13.26 -15.95 11.13
CA LEU A 39 14.29 -15.23 10.39
C LEU A 39 15.71 -15.59 10.83
N HIS A 40 15.92 -15.94 12.11
CA HIS A 40 17.19 -16.48 12.61
C HIS A 40 17.49 -17.87 12.04
N LEU A 41 16.45 -18.70 11.87
CA LEU A 41 16.59 -20.04 11.27
C LEU A 41 16.86 -19.97 9.76
N ASP A 42 16.16 -19.11 9.04
CA ASP A 42 16.35 -18.90 7.60
C ASP A 42 16.06 -17.44 7.21
N THR A 43 17.14 -16.71 6.89
CA THR A 43 17.07 -15.31 6.46
C THR A 43 16.35 -15.13 5.12
N ASN A 44 16.26 -16.17 4.28
CA ASN A 44 15.56 -16.10 2.99
C ASN A 44 14.03 -16.00 3.17
N LEU A 45 13.52 -16.31 4.37
CA LEU A 45 12.11 -16.11 4.70
C LEU A 45 11.72 -14.62 4.68
N LEU A 46 12.68 -13.70 4.81
CA LEU A 46 12.41 -12.26 4.68
C LEU A 46 11.88 -11.92 3.28
N ILE A 47 12.51 -12.46 2.22
CA ILE A 47 12.06 -12.25 0.83
C ILE A 47 10.61 -12.73 0.64
N LYS A 48 10.27 -13.84 1.30
CA LYS A 48 8.91 -14.40 1.27
C LYS A 48 7.91 -13.53 2.04
N LEU A 49 8.32 -12.96 3.17
CA LEU A 49 7.52 -12.07 4.02
C LEU A 49 7.26 -10.71 3.34
N THR A 50 8.25 -10.19 2.61
CA THR A 50 8.18 -8.86 1.99
C THR A 50 7.72 -8.86 0.54
N SER A 51 7.40 -10.01 -0.07
CA SER A 51 6.95 -10.06 -1.46
C SER A 51 5.53 -9.52 -1.62
N LEU A 52 5.36 -8.48 -2.44
CA LEU A 52 4.07 -7.85 -2.72
C LEU A 52 3.12 -8.82 -3.41
N ARG A 53 3.62 -9.58 -4.40
CA ARG A 53 2.81 -10.57 -5.13
C ARG A 53 2.19 -11.58 -4.18
N ARG A 54 2.93 -11.96 -3.14
CA ARG A 54 2.48 -12.92 -2.13
C ARG A 54 1.51 -12.29 -1.15
N ILE A 55 1.84 -11.11 -0.62
CA ILE A 55 0.96 -10.35 0.28
C ILE A 55 -0.41 -10.14 -0.37
N ARG A 56 -0.48 -9.73 -1.64
CA ARG A 56 -1.75 -9.51 -2.35
C ARG A 56 -2.61 -10.76 -2.52
N ARG A 57 -1.98 -11.93 -2.68
CA ARG A 57 -2.70 -13.21 -2.71
C ARG A 57 -3.27 -13.56 -1.34
N LEU A 58 -2.49 -13.33 -0.30
CA LEU A 58 -2.92 -13.57 1.08
C LEU A 58 -4.01 -12.60 1.53
N GLU A 59 -3.93 -11.32 1.10
CA GLU A 59 -4.98 -10.33 1.33
C GLU A 59 -6.32 -10.81 0.78
N ILE A 60 -6.39 -11.32 -0.46
CA ILE A 60 -7.65 -11.86 -1.01
C ILE A 60 -8.26 -12.95 -0.11
N VAL A 61 -7.42 -13.80 0.50
CA VAL A 61 -7.91 -14.88 1.40
C VAL A 61 -8.40 -14.33 2.73
N TRP A 62 -7.76 -13.28 3.24
CA TRP A 62 -8.08 -12.71 4.56
C TRP A 62 -9.09 -11.57 4.49
N ASP A 63 -9.35 -10.99 3.33
CA ASP A 63 -10.21 -9.81 3.18
C ASP A 63 -11.71 -10.14 3.19
N ASP A 64 -12.08 -11.37 2.84
CA ASP A 64 -13.48 -11.79 2.68
C ASP A 64 -14.18 -12.14 4.01
N GLU A 65 -13.41 -12.38 5.08
CA GLU A 65 -13.98 -12.73 6.39
C GLU A 65 -13.82 -11.58 7.38
N ALA A 66 -14.94 -11.10 7.94
CA ALA A 66 -14.98 -10.06 8.98
C ALA A 66 -14.09 -10.38 10.22
N GLN A 67 -13.61 -11.61 10.34
CA GLN A 67 -12.72 -12.09 11.39
C GLN A 67 -11.27 -11.61 11.24
N PHE A 68 -10.83 -11.15 10.07
CA PHE A 68 -9.42 -10.83 9.80
C PHE A 68 -9.13 -9.33 9.63
N ASN A 69 -10.03 -8.47 10.12
CA ASN A 69 -9.86 -7.01 10.08
C ASN A 69 -8.56 -6.51 10.73
N ASP A 70 -7.98 -7.28 11.64
CA ASP A 70 -6.77 -6.90 12.38
C ASP A 70 -5.47 -7.34 11.71
N VAL A 71 -5.52 -8.12 10.62
CA VAL A 71 -4.33 -8.67 9.97
C VAL A 71 -3.39 -7.58 9.44
N GLY A 72 -3.94 -6.50 8.88
CA GLY A 72 -3.15 -5.35 8.44
C GLY A 72 -2.38 -4.72 9.60
N LYS A 73 -3.05 -4.51 10.74
CA LYS A 73 -2.44 -3.94 11.95
C LYS A 73 -1.36 -4.86 12.53
N CYS A 74 -1.63 -6.15 12.61
CA CYS A 74 -0.68 -7.16 13.07
C CYS A 74 0.59 -7.18 12.23
N ARG A 75 0.45 -7.12 10.90
CA ARG A 75 1.60 -7.04 9.98
C ARG A 75 2.39 -5.75 10.15
N SER A 76 1.71 -4.62 10.28
CA SER A 76 2.37 -3.32 10.55
C SER A 76 3.13 -3.34 11.88
N LEU A 77 2.56 -3.94 12.94
CA LEU A 77 3.24 -4.10 14.22
C LEU A 77 4.53 -4.92 14.10
N VAL A 78 4.49 -6.03 13.35
CA VAL A 78 5.67 -6.86 13.11
C VAL A 78 6.71 -6.11 12.30
N ALA A 79 6.30 -5.38 11.26
CA ALA A 79 7.16 -4.53 10.45
C ALA A 79 7.87 -3.45 11.29
N GLN A 80 7.12 -2.76 12.15
CA GLN A 80 7.65 -1.72 13.05
C GLN A 80 8.66 -2.29 14.04
N LYS A 81 8.36 -3.44 14.67
CA LYS A 81 9.30 -4.09 15.59
C LYS A 81 10.55 -4.61 14.88
N LEU A 82 10.41 -5.18 13.68
CA LEU A 82 11.56 -5.60 12.88
C LEU A 82 12.45 -4.41 12.51
N LEU A 83 11.86 -3.27 12.15
CA LEU A 83 12.60 -2.05 11.89
C LEU A 83 13.37 -1.57 13.13
N LEU A 84 12.72 -1.55 14.29
CA LEU A 84 13.33 -1.12 15.55
C LEU A 84 14.52 -2.02 15.94
N ASP A 85 14.35 -3.34 15.89
CA ASP A 85 15.41 -4.30 16.24
C ASP A 85 16.62 -4.19 15.28
N CYS A 86 16.38 -3.93 14.00
CA CYS A 86 17.47 -3.67 13.04
C CYS A 86 18.22 -2.36 13.31
N GLU A 87 17.56 -1.37 13.92
CA GLU A 87 18.16 -0.08 14.27
C GLU A 87 18.98 -0.14 15.56
N THR A 88 18.57 -0.95 16.54
CA THR A 88 19.29 -1.11 17.82
C THR A 88 20.60 -1.89 17.68
N ASP A 89 20.65 -2.89 16.79
CA ASP A 89 21.73 -3.88 16.80
C ASP A 89 22.98 -3.51 16.00
N ARG A 90 22.97 -2.44 15.19
CA ARG A 90 24.12 -1.92 14.43
C ARG A 90 23.64 -0.67 13.67
N GLY A 91 24.02 0.52 14.12
CA GLY A 91 23.50 1.82 13.65
C GLY A 91 23.67 2.19 12.16
N HIS A 92 23.94 1.24 11.25
CA HIS A 92 24.12 1.46 9.82
C HIS A 92 23.27 0.57 8.89
N ASN A 93 22.55 -0.45 9.42
CA ASN A 93 21.76 -1.40 8.61
C ASN A 93 20.25 -1.23 8.85
N SER A 94 19.67 -0.10 8.43
CA SER A 94 18.21 0.03 8.44
C SER A 94 17.58 -0.86 7.36
N LEU A 95 16.41 -1.44 7.64
CA LEU A 95 15.63 -2.19 6.64
C LEU A 95 15.31 -1.32 5.41
N ILE A 96 15.19 -0.01 5.60
CA ILE A 96 15.03 0.98 4.54
C ILE A 96 16.24 0.95 3.60
N ARG A 97 17.47 1.01 4.12
CA ARG A 97 18.69 0.90 3.29
C ARG A 97 18.85 -0.44 2.59
N ALA A 98 18.25 -1.48 3.15
CA ALA A 98 18.31 -2.83 2.61
C ALA A 98 17.31 -3.10 1.47
N GLY A 99 16.51 -2.13 1.04
CA GLY A 99 15.55 -2.31 -0.05
C GLY A 99 14.12 -2.63 0.37
N TYR A 100 13.83 -2.62 1.67
CA TYR A 100 12.53 -3.07 2.22
C TYR A 100 11.63 -1.92 2.68
N GLY A 101 11.99 -0.67 2.45
CA GLY A 101 11.17 0.48 2.82
C GLY A 101 9.80 0.44 2.12
N GLY A 102 9.75 0.01 0.86
CA GLY A 102 8.49 -0.13 0.13
C GLY A 102 7.49 -1.08 0.81
N TRP A 103 8.00 -2.18 1.39
CA TRP A 103 7.20 -3.11 2.19
C TRP A 103 6.75 -2.51 3.52
N LEU A 104 7.65 -1.81 4.23
CA LEU A 104 7.31 -1.11 5.47
C LEU A 104 6.19 -0.10 5.24
N LEU A 105 6.32 0.72 4.19
CA LEU A 105 5.35 1.75 3.87
C LEU A 105 4.00 1.14 3.42
N TYR A 106 4.02 0.09 2.61
CA TYR A 106 2.80 -0.62 2.20
C TYR A 106 2.05 -1.22 3.39
N THR A 107 2.76 -1.89 4.30
CA THR A 107 2.14 -2.52 5.48
C THR A 107 1.58 -1.48 6.45
N ALA A 108 2.30 -0.38 6.68
CA ALA A 108 1.81 0.76 7.46
C ALA A 108 0.57 1.39 6.82
N ALA A 109 0.59 1.58 5.50
CA ALA A 109 -0.52 2.13 4.75
C ALA A 109 -1.76 1.23 4.80
N SER A 110 -1.58 -0.07 4.63
CA SER A 110 -2.65 -1.09 4.72
C SER A 110 -3.28 -1.15 6.11
N ALA A 111 -2.48 -0.97 7.16
CA ALA A 111 -2.97 -0.89 8.55
C ALA A 111 -3.72 0.40 8.88
N GLY A 112 -3.57 1.45 8.07
CA GLY A 112 -4.10 2.78 8.38
C GLY A 112 -3.28 3.50 9.47
N ASP A 113 -2.03 3.12 9.69
CA ASP A 113 -1.14 3.69 10.71
C ASP A 113 -0.47 4.99 10.20
N VAL A 114 -1.14 6.11 10.46
CA VAL A 114 -0.66 7.44 10.08
C VAL A 114 0.67 7.79 10.74
N GLY A 115 0.88 7.37 11.99
CA GLY A 115 2.09 7.70 12.76
C GLY A 115 3.31 7.03 12.13
N PHE A 116 3.20 5.72 11.88
CA PHE A 116 4.29 4.97 11.27
C PHE A 116 4.55 5.40 9.82
N VAL A 117 3.52 5.74 9.04
CA VAL A 117 3.69 6.31 7.70
C VAL A 117 4.47 7.63 7.77
N ARG A 118 4.10 8.57 8.64
CA ARG A 118 4.84 9.84 8.76
C ARG A 118 6.29 9.62 9.18
N GLU A 119 6.55 8.72 10.13
CA GLU A 119 7.91 8.38 10.55
C GLU A 119 8.77 7.91 9.36
N LEU A 120 8.25 7.00 8.54
CA LEU A 120 8.96 6.49 7.36
C LEU A 120 9.22 7.60 6.32
N LEU A 121 8.24 8.47 6.08
CA LEU A 121 8.35 9.56 5.09
C LEU A 121 9.21 10.73 5.56
N GLU A 122 9.30 10.96 6.88
CA GLU A 122 10.22 11.94 7.46
C GLU A 122 11.67 11.47 7.34
N ARG A 123 11.92 10.15 7.44
CA ARG A 123 13.23 9.55 7.21
C ARG A 123 13.62 9.57 5.73
N ASP A 124 12.72 9.15 4.85
CA ASP A 124 12.93 9.18 3.40
C ASP A 124 11.63 9.53 2.62
N PRO A 125 11.48 10.78 2.16
CA PRO A 125 10.32 11.19 1.38
C PRO A 125 10.19 10.49 0.02
N ILE A 126 11.28 9.96 -0.54
CA ILE A 126 11.27 9.31 -1.87
C ILE A 126 10.54 7.97 -1.80
N LEU A 127 10.39 7.40 -0.60
CA LEU A 127 9.76 6.11 -0.39
C LEU A 127 8.31 6.04 -0.88
N VAL A 128 7.61 7.18 -0.96
CA VAL A 128 6.26 7.26 -1.54
C VAL A 128 6.20 6.77 -2.99
N PHE A 129 7.28 6.95 -3.76
CA PHE A 129 7.34 6.48 -5.14
C PHE A 129 7.49 4.96 -5.25
N GLY A 130 7.85 4.32 -4.14
CA GLY A 130 8.00 2.89 -4.01
C GLY A 130 9.45 2.42 -4.07
N GLU A 131 9.67 1.20 -3.57
CA GLU A 131 10.96 0.53 -3.54
C GLU A 131 10.76 -0.97 -3.80
N GLY A 132 11.64 -1.57 -4.60
CA GLY A 132 11.54 -2.99 -4.97
C GLY A 132 10.29 -3.30 -5.79
N GLU A 133 9.46 -4.22 -5.30
CA GLU A 133 8.20 -4.64 -5.96
C GLU A 133 7.04 -3.65 -5.74
N TYR A 134 7.19 -2.69 -4.82
CA TYR A 134 6.14 -1.75 -4.43
C TYR A 134 6.29 -0.46 -5.21
N GLY A 135 5.27 -0.06 -5.97
CA GLY A 135 5.19 1.26 -6.58
C GLY A 135 4.19 2.18 -5.87
N VAL A 136 4.22 3.47 -6.22
CA VAL A 136 3.27 4.49 -5.71
C VAL A 136 1.80 4.05 -5.82
N SER A 137 1.42 3.40 -6.92
CA SER A 137 0.04 2.92 -7.12
C SER A 137 -0.32 1.80 -6.17
N ASP A 138 0.64 0.98 -5.75
CA ASP A 138 0.43 -0.10 -4.78
C ASP A 138 0.30 0.44 -3.36
N ILE A 139 1.11 1.45 -3.02
CA ILE A 139 1.07 2.16 -1.73
C ILE A 139 -0.26 2.93 -1.59
N LEU A 140 -0.66 3.70 -2.62
CA LEU A 140 -1.94 4.40 -2.64
C LEU A 140 -3.12 3.43 -2.60
N TYR A 141 -3.00 2.26 -3.26
CA TYR A 141 -4.02 1.22 -3.18
C TYR A 141 -4.16 0.65 -1.77
N ALA A 142 -3.05 0.38 -1.07
CA ALA A 142 -3.07 -0.07 0.32
C ALA A 142 -3.74 0.96 1.23
N ALA A 143 -3.37 2.23 1.07
CA ALA A 143 -3.97 3.34 1.82
C ALA A 143 -5.47 3.49 1.55
N ALA A 144 -5.89 3.39 0.29
CA ALA A 144 -7.29 3.47 -0.10
C ALA A 144 -8.11 2.31 0.47
N ARG A 145 -7.54 1.11 0.48
CA ARG A 145 -8.17 -0.07 1.08
C ARG A 145 -8.28 0.06 2.60
N SER A 146 -7.38 0.81 3.23
CA SER A 146 -7.45 1.09 4.67
C SER A 146 -8.73 1.87 5.00
N LYS A 147 -9.23 1.71 6.24
CA LYS A 147 -10.40 2.46 6.73
C LYS A 147 -10.06 3.92 7.09
N ASN A 148 -8.86 4.40 6.78
CA ASN A 148 -8.35 5.68 7.22
C ASN A 148 -7.94 6.57 6.04
N SER A 149 -8.81 7.50 5.66
CA SER A 149 -8.55 8.46 4.57
C SER A 149 -7.38 9.41 4.84
N GLU A 150 -7.03 9.64 6.11
CA GLU A 150 -5.85 10.46 6.48
C GLU A 150 -4.56 9.89 5.91
N VAL A 151 -4.37 8.56 5.99
CA VAL A 151 -3.15 7.93 5.45
C VAL A 151 -3.02 8.19 3.96
N PHE A 152 -4.14 8.07 3.24
CA PHE A 152 -4.16 8.34 1.80
C PHE A 152 -3.81 9.79 1.49
N ARG A 153 -4.38 10.75 2.24
CA ARG A 153 -4.08 12.18 2.08
C ARG A 153 -2.61 12.47 2.29
N VAL A 154 -2.02 11.96 3.37
CA VAL A 154 -0.59 12.13 3.64
C VAL A 154 0.26 11.58 2.49
N LEU A 155 -0.01 10.36 2.04
CA LEU A 155 0.76 9.76 0.94
C LEU A 155 0.60 10.54 -0.36
N LEU A 156 -0.62 11.00 -0.68
CA LEU A 156 -0.88 11.80 -1.86
C LEU A 156 -0.19 13.17 -1.79
N ASP A 157 -0.23 13.83 -0.63
CA ASP A 157 0.43 15.11 -0.40
C ASP A 157 1.94 14.99 -0.61
N PHE A 158 2.57 13.93 -0.08
CA PHE A 158 4.00 13.69 -0.31
C PHE A 158 4.29 13.32 -1.78
N ALA A 159 3.42 12.56 -2.45
CA ALA A 159 3.58 12.19 -3.87
C ALA A 159 3.49 13.42 -4.80
N VAL A 160 2.59 14.36 -4.50
CA VAL A 160 2.37 15.58 -5.30
C VAL A 160 3.32 16.71 -4.87
N SER A 161 3.85 16.65 -3.65
CA SER A 161 4.80 17.64 -3.14
C SER A 161 6.12 17.57 -3.90
N ARG A 162 6.61 18.75 -4.29
CA ARG A 162 7.85 18.96 -5.04
C ARG A 162 9.12 18.46 -4.31
N LYS A 163 9.01 18.11 -3.01
CA LYS A 163 10.14 17.64 -2.18
C LYS A 163 10.77 16.32 -2.66
N GLY A 164 10.07 15.50 -3.45
CA GLY A 164 10.62 14.24 -3.99
C GLY A 164 11.69 14.40 -5.09
N PHE A 165 11.86 15.58 -5.67
CA PHE A 165 12.68 15.79 -6.88
C PHE A 165 13.96 16.63 -6.67
N CYS A 166 14.31 16.98 -5.43
CA CYS A 166 15.40 17.94 -5.18
C CYS A 166 16.66 17.27 -4.62
N VAL A 167 17.33 16.45 -5.43
CA VAL A 167 18.77 16.14 -5.29
C VAL A 167 19.47 16.54 -6.58
N GLY A 168 19.83 17.82 -6.69
CA GLY A 168 20.54 18.38 -7.85
C GLY A 168 20.17 19.83 -8.11
N GLY A 169 21.01 20.76 -7.66
CA GLY A 169 20.80 22.20 -7.75
C GLY A 169 20.97 22.79 -9.16
N GLY A 170 20.49 24.02 -9.32
CA GLY A 170 20.82 24.91 -10.44
C GLY A 170 19.76 24.98 -11.55
N GLU A 171 19.19 26.18 -11.72
CA GLU A 171 18.66 26.77 -12.96
C GLU A 171 17.72 25.92 -13.85
N ILE A 172 16.43 26.28 -13.89
CA ILE A 172 15.45 26.13 -15.01
C ILE A 172 14.08 26.37 -14.35
N GLU A 173 13.62 27.61 -14.31
CA GLU A 173 12.38 27.97 -13.57
C GLU A 173 11.11 28.04 -14.42
N ARG A 174 11.19 28.04 -15.77
CA ARG A 174 9.97 28.10 -16.62
C ARG A 174 9.59 26.79 -17.33
N ARG A 175 10.55 25.90 -17.60
CA ARG A 175 10.27 24.57 -18.19
C ARG A 175 9.83 23.52 -17.16
N LYS A 176 9.88 23.86 -15.86
CA LYS A 176 9.49 22.97 -14.76
C LYS A 176 7.99 23.02 -14.45
N GLU A 177 7.29 24.11 -14.78
CA GLU A 177 5.86 24.26 -14.43
C GLU A 177 4.94 23.35 -15.27
N GLU A 178 5.17 23.27 -16.59
CA GLU A 178 4.42 22.34 -17.46
C GLU A 178 4.72 20.87 -17.13
N ASN A 179 5.98 20.53 -16.85
CA ASN A 179 6.34 19.16 -16.44
C ASN A 179 5.75 18.82 -15.06
N PHE A 180 5.63 19.80 -14.17
CA PHE A 180 5.03 19.61 -12.85
C PHE A 180 3.52 19.45 -12.93
N SER A 181 2.82 20.13 -13.85
CA SER A 181 1.39 19.92 -14.08
C SER A 181 1.10 18.54 -14.66
N VAL A 182 1.90 18.07 -15.62
CA VAL A 182 1.81 16.71 -16.18
C VAL A 182 2.13 15.67 -15.11
N PHE A 183 3.19 15.85 -14.31
CA PHE A 183 3.52 14.93 -13.22
C PHE A 183 2.42 14.88 -12.16
N ARG A 184 1.92 16.03 -11.71
CA ARG A 184 0.81 16.11 -10.76
C ARG A 184 -0.43 15.42 -11.31
N TRP A 185 -0.73 15.62 -12.59
CA TRP A 185 -1.83 14.94 -13.27
C TRP A 185 -1.66 13.42 -13.25
N GLU A 186 -0.48 12.91 -13.60
CA GLU A 186 -0.16 11.47 -13.54
C GLU A 186 -0.30 10.89 -12.13
N MET A 187 0.19 11.61 -11.11
CA MET A 187 0.03 11.18 -9.71
C MET A 187 -1.44 11.16 -9.29
N MET A 188 -2.21 12.18 -9.68
CA MET A 188 -3.64 12.25 -9.40
C MET A 188 -4.40 11.11 -10.09
N ASN A 189 -4.09 10.84 -11.35
CA ASN A 189 -4.69 9.77 -12.12
C ASN A 189 -4.46 8.40 -11.44
N ARG A 190 -3.22 8.12 -11.02
CA ARG A 190 -2.90 6.92 -10.23
C ARG A 190 -3.66 6.87 -8.91
N ALA A 191 -3.82 8.01 -8.23
CA ALA A 191 -4.55 8.11 -6.98
C ALA A 191 -6.04 7.77 -7.16
N VAL A 192 -6.71 8.30 -8.19
CA VAL A 192 -8.11 7.99 -8.49
C VAL A 192 -8.29 6.50 -8.80
N HIS A 193 -7.42 5.92 -9.63
CA HIS A 193 -7.47 4.48 -9.94
C HIS A 193 -7.23 3.61 -8.70
N ALA A 194 -6.28 3.99 -7.84
CA ALA A 194 -5.99 3.28 -6.61
C ALA A 194 -7.17 3.36 -5.62
N ALA A 195 -7.78 4.54 -5.46
CA ALA A 195 -8.94 4.76 -4.61
C ALA A 195 -10.17 3.96 -5.09
N ALA A 196 -10.43 3.94 -6.40
CA ALA A 196 -11.49 3.13 -6.99
C ALA A 196 -11.26 1.63 -6.87
N ARG A 197 -10.02 1.17 -7.03
CA ARG A 197 -9.66 -0.23 -6.79
C ARG A 197 -9.81 -0.62 -5.32
N GLY A 198 -9.51 0.30 -4.40
CA GLY A 198 -9.66 0.12 -2.95
C GLY A 198 -11.10 0.22 -2.45
N GLY A 199 -12.01 0.81 -3.24
CA GLY A 199 -13.43 0.96 -2.89
C GLY A 199 -13.74 2.14 -1.97
N ASN A 200 -12.79 3.04 -1.74
CA ASN A 200 -12.98 4.14 -0.81
C ASN A 200 -13.64 5.34 -1.49
N VAL A 201 -14.96 5.40 -1.36
CA VAL A 201 -15.81 6.43 -1.95
C VAL A 201 -15.50 7.82 -1.38
N GLU A 202 -15.14 7.92 -0.10
CA GLU A 202 -14.83 9.21 0.54
C GLU A 202 -13.58 9.84 -0.09
N ILE A 203 -12.51 9.06 -0.26
CA ILE A 203 -11.27 9.52 -0.91
C ILE A 203 -11.56 9.94 -2.35
N LEU A 204 -12.36 9.17 -3.09
CA LEU A 204 -12.70 9.53 -4.46
C LEU A 204 -13.50 10.83 -4.55
N ARG A 205 -14.47 11.04 -3.66
CA ARG A 205 -15.24 12.30 -3.58
C ARG A 205 -14.33 13.48 -3.27
N GLU A 206 -13.38 13.30 -2.36
CA GLU A 206 -12.43 14.35 -2.01
C GLU A 206 -11.52 14.73 -3.20
N ILE A 207 -11.03 13.74 -3.95
CA ILE A 207 -10.14 13.98 -5.09
C ILE A 207 -10.88 14.57 -6.29
N LEU A 208 -12.06 14.04 -6.61
CA LEU A 208 -12.83 14.43 -7.79
C LEU A 208 -13.63 15.73 -7.54
N GLY A 209 -14.02 15.99 -6.30
CA GLY A 209 -14.97 17.07 -5.99
C GLY A 209 -16.33 16.86 -6.66
N ASP A 210 -17.21 17.87 -6.56
CA ASP A 210 -18.60 17.76 -6.99
C ASP A 210 -18.81 17.85 -8.51
N SER A 211 -17.79 18.23 -9.28
CA SER A 211 -17.95 18.58 -10.71
C SER A 211 -16.85 18.06 -11.65
N ALA A 212 -15.97 17.16 -11.20
CA ALA A 212 -14.96 16.59 -12.11
C ALA A 212 -15.56 15.51 -13.01
N ASP A 213 -15.22 15.58 -14.30
CA ASP A 213 -15.52 14.51 -15.23
C ASP A 213 -14.58 13.31 -14.98
N VAL A 214 -15.13 12.27 -14.35
CA VAL A 214 -14.38 11.03 -14.01
C VAL A 214 -13.87 10.31 -15.26
N LEU A 215 -14.47 10.55 -16.43
CA LEU A 215 -14.10 9.88 -17.68
C LEU A 215 -12.76 10.35 -18.23
N VAL A 216 -12.25 11.49 -17.74
CA VAL A 216 -10.94 12.04 -18.11
C VAL A 216 -9.81 11.19 -17.53
N TYR A 217 -10.04 10.47 -16.43
CA TYR A 217 -9.04 9.61 -15.81
C TYR A 217 -8.97 8.24 -16.49
N ARG A 218 -7.85 8.00 -17.18
CA ARG A 218 -7.54 6.74 -17.86
C ARG A 218 -6.12 6.31 -17.57
N ASP A 219 -5.92 5.03 -17.26
CA ASP A 219 -4.59 4.48 -17.06
C ASP A 219 -3.81 4.35 -18.38
N ALA A 220 -2.55 3.90 -18.29
CA ALA A 220 -1.69 3.71 -19.47
C ALA A 220 -2.24 2.68 -20.47
N GLN A 221 -3.19 1.83 -20.06
CA GLN A 221 -3.87 0.85 -20.88
C GLN A 221 -5.21 1.36 -21.43
N GLY A 222 -5.58 2.61 -21.10
CA GLY A 222 -6.85 3.21 -21.47
C GLY A 222 -8.03 2.77 -20.60
N SER A 223 -7.80 2.04 -19.52
CA SER A 223 -8.83 1.61 -18.58
C SER A 223 -9.37 2.81 -17.82
N THR A 224 -10.69 2.89 -17.69
CA THR A 224 -11.35 3.92 -16.88
C THR A 224 -11.38 3.54 -15.39
N VAL A 225 -11.67 4.51 -14.54
CA VAL A 225 -11.83 4.31 -13.09
C VAL A 225 -12.84 3.19 -12.76
N LEU A 226 -13.89 3.03 -13.59
CA LEU A 226 -14.87 1.95 -13.43
C LEU A 226 -14.29 0.56 -13.74
N HIS A 227 -13.37 0.44 -14.71
CA HIS A 227 -12.69 -0.84 -14.97
C HIS A 227 -11.90 -1.28 -13.74
N THR A 228 -11.17 -0.36 -13.10
CA THR A 228 -10.39 -0.65 -11.90
C THR A 228 -11.25 -1.01 -10.69
N ALA A 229 -12.38 -0.34 -10.49
CA ALA A 229 -13.35 -0.69 -9.45
C ALA A 229 -13.97 -2.07 -9.68
N SER A 230 -14.39 -2.34 -10.93
CA SER A 230 -15.02 -3.61 -11.31
C SER A 230 -14.09 -4.80 -11.11
N GLY A 231 -12.78 -4.64 -11.38
CA GLY A 231 -11.78 -5.69 -11.18
C GLY A 231 -11.61 -6.15 -9.72
N ARG A 232 -12.11 -5.38 -8.74
CA ARG A 232 -12.12 -5.74 -7.31
C ARG A 232 -13.54 -5.87 -6.74
N GLY A 233 -14.58 -5.77 -7.56
CA GLY A 233 -15.97 -5.88 -7.11
C GLY A 233 -16.43 -4.71 -6.24
N GLN A 234 -15.85 -3.52 -6.39
CA GLN A 234 -16.21 -2.34 -5.57
C GLN A 234 -17.50 -1.70 -6.09
N VAL A 235 -18.64 -2.21 -5.64
CA VAL A 235 -19.97 -1.83 -6.15
C VAL A 235 -20.31 -0.38 -5.78
N GLU A 236 -19.85 0.07 -4.62
CA GLU A 236 -20.11 1.39 -4.04
C GLU A 236 -19.52 2.52 -4.90
N VAL A 237 -18.42 2.26 -5.62
CA VAL A 237 -17.79 3.25 -6.51
C VAL A 237 -18.72 3.66 -7.65
N ARG A 238 -19.68 2.81 -8.03
CA ARG A 238 -20.70 3.15 -9.04
C ARG A 238 -21.56 4.35 -8.63
N LEU A 239 -21.72 4.60 -7.33
CA LEU A 239 -22.51 5.74 -6.83
C LEU A 239 -21.92 7.08 -7.28
N ILE A 240 -20.59 7.18 -7.34
CA ILE A 240 -19.89 8.40 -7.77
C ILE A 240 -20.22 8.70 -9.24
N PHE A 241 -20.26 7.67 -10.09
CA PHE A 241 -20.62 7.84 -11.50
C PHE A 241 -22.07 8.27 -11.70
N TYR A 242 -22.99 7.81 -10.83
CA TYR A 242 -24.38 8.23 -10.90
C TYR A 242 -24.57 9.68 -10.52
N GLU A 243 -23.96 10.12 -9.42
CA GLU A 243 -24.09 11.49 -8.95
C GLU A 243 -23.51 12.50 -9.95
N ILE A 244 -22.37 12.18 -10.58
CA ILE A 244 -21.72 13.06 -11.55
C ILE A 244 -22.51 13.15 -12.87
N HIS A 245 -23.19 12.08 -13.28
CA HIS A 245 -24.04 12.11 -14.48
C HIS A 245 -25.38 12.85 -14.29
N PHE A 246 -25.93 12.91 -13.07
CA PHE A 246 -27.20 13.61 -12.81
C PHE A 246 -27.04 15.13 -12.65
N HIS A 247 -25.85 15.65 -12.35
CA HIS A 247 -25.60 17.09 -12.29
C HIS A 247 -25.36 17.77 -13.66
N GLN A 248 -25.39 17.01 -14.76
CA GLN A 248 -25.26 17.52 -16.13
C GLN A 248 -26.59 17.80 -16.84
N PHE A 249 -27.73 17.69 -16.14
CA PHE A 249 -29.08 18.03 -16.64
C PHE A 249 -29.82 18.89 -15.62
#